data_AF-A0A268BP59-F1
#
_entry.id   AF-A0A268BP59-F1
#
_cell.length_a   1.000
_cell.length_b   1.000
_cell.length_c   1.000
_cell.angle_alpha   90.00
_cell.angle_beta   90.00
_cell.angle_gamma   90.00
#
_symmetry.space_group_name_H-M   'P 1'
#
loop_
_entity.id
_entity.type
_entity.pdbx_description
1 polymer ?
#
loop_
_entity_poly.entity_id
_entity_poly.type
_entity_poly.pdbx_seq_one_letter_code
_entity_poly.pdbx_strand_id
1 'polypeptide(L)' 'MSQEKIIIEGTLEGMRFYKELDIVISPEAETPEQAIIRFYGSEAENFEKLAREQGWRNCYWTYADTSVLLPQAN' A
#
# COMPACT_ATOMS: atom_id res chain seq x y z
N MET A 1 -8.25 -13.47 -7.62
CA MET A 1 -7.56 -12.17 -7.67
C MET A 1 -8.56 -11.12 -7.27
N SER A 2 -8.23 -10.30 -6.28
CA SER A 2 -9.07 -9.21 -5.79
C SER A 2 -8.32 -7.90 -6.03
N GLN A 3 -9.01 -6.89 -6.54
CA GLN A 3 -8.45 -5.55 -6.64
C GLN A 3 -8.71 -4.85 -5.31
N GLU A 4 -7.63 -4.48 -4.65
CA GLU A 4 -7.65 -3.82 -3.34
C GLU A 4 -7.00 -2.44 -3.48
N LYS A 5 -7.62 -1.44 -2.83
CA LYS A 5 -7.01 -0.12 -2.70
C LYS A 5 -6.24 -0.07 -1.40
N ILE A 6 -4.93 0.16 -1.48
CA ILE A 6 -4.02 0.32 -0.34
C ILE A 6 -3.67 1.80 -0.21
N ILE A 7 -3.62 2.27 1.03
CA ILE A 7 -3.12 3.57 1.40
C ILE A 7 -1.75 3.38 2.03
N ILE A 8 -0.78 4.18 1.62
CA ILE A 8 0.54 4.28 2.25
C ILE A 8 0.72 5.71 2.76
N GLU A 9 0.96 5.83 4.05
CA GLU A 9 1.22 7.11 4.72
C GLU A 9 2.59 7.07 5.36
N GLY A 10 3.27 8.21 5.38
CA GLY A 10 4.58 8.31 6.00
C GLY A 10 5.20 9.68 5.82
N THR A 11 6.51 9.73 5.98
CA THR A 11 7.32 10.94 5.80
C THR A 11 8.46 10.67 4.80
N LEU A 12 8.66 11.56 3.85
CA LEU A 12 9.78 11.58 2.91
C LEU A 12 10.49 12.93 3.03
N GLU A 13 11.80 12.93 3.29
CA GLU A 13 12.59 14.16 3.46
C GLU A 13 12.00 15.17 4.48
N GLY A 14 11.37 14.66 5.54
CA GLY A 14 10.71 15.48 6.56
C GLY A 14 9.31 15.97 6.19
N MET A 15 8.82 15.71 4.98
CA MET A 15 7.46 16.03 4.54
C MET A 15 6.54 14.82 4.64
N ARG A 16 5.34 14.99 5.19
CA ARG A 16 4.34 13.92 5.21
C ARG A 16 3.85 13.64 3.79
N PHE A 17 3.66 12.38 3.47
CA PHE A 17 3.06 11.94 2.21
C PHE A 17 1.89 10.99 2.47
N TYR A 18 1.00 10.96 1.49
CA TYR A 18 -0.15 10.06 1.39
C TYR A 18 -0.19 9.54 -0.04
N LYS A 19 -0.26 8.22 -0.22
CA LYS A 19 -0.34 7.56 -1.53
C LYS A 19 -1.45 6.53 -1.51
N GLU A 20 -2.27 6.53 -2.55
CA GLU A 20 -3.22 5.45 -2.82
C GLU A 20 -2.70 4.58 -3.94
N LEU A 21 -2.79 3.28 -3.76
CA LEU A 21 -2.37 2.26 -4.70
C LEU A 21 -3.53 1.33 -4.96
N ASP A 22 -3.86 1.15 -6.23
CA ASP A 22 -4.76 0.10 -6.66
C ASP A 22 -3.90 -1.12 -7.02
N ILE A 23 -3.86 -2.11 -6.13
CA ILE A 23 -3.08 -3.33 -6.30
C ILE A 23 -4.00 -4.54 -6.52
N VAL A 24 -3.51 -5.49 -7.31
CA VAL A 24 -4.19 -6.77 -7.48
C VAL A 24 -3.52 -7.77 -6.55
N ILE A 25 -4.30 -8.32 -5.62
CA ILE A 25 -3.83 -9.34 -4.67
C ILE A 25 -4.40 -10.68 -5.10
N SER A 26 -3.53 -11.66 -5.22
CA SER A 26 -3.90 -13.06 -5.37
C SER A 26 -3.80 -13.71 -3.99
N PRO A 27 -4.86 -13.72 -3.15
CA PRO A 27 -4.75 -14.14 -1.74
C PRO A 27 -4.25 -15.58 -1.54
N GLU A 28 -4.37 -16.43 -2.57
CA GLU A 28 -3.86 -17.80 -2.58
C GLU A 28 -2.38 -17.91 -3.01
N ALA A 29 -1.80 -16.84 -3.55
CA ALA A 29 -0.47 -16.83 -4.16
C ALA A 29 0.49 -15.77 -3.61
N GLU A 30 -0.01 -14.63 -3.13
CA GLU A 30 0.81 -13.52 -2.60
C GLU A 30 0.11 -12.81 -1.44
N THR A 31 0.91 -12.28 -0.52
CA THR A 31 0.43 -11.40 0.55
C THR A 31 0.20 -9.97 0.02
N PRO A 32 -0.62 -9.16 0.70
CA PRO A 32 -0.79 -7.74 0.35
C PRO A 32 0.53 -6.98 0.31
N GLU A 33 1.42 -7.27 1.26
CA GLU A 33 2.75 -6.68 1.31
C GLU A 33 3.59 -7.04 0.08
N GLN A 34 3.55 -8.30 -0.36
CA GLN A 34 4.22 -8.73 -1.59
C GLN A 34 3.63 -8.04 -2.83
N ALA A 35 2.31 -7.86 -2.88
CA ALA A 35 1.66 -7.12 -3.95
C ALA A 35 2.08 -5.64 -3.98
N ILE A 36 2.26 -5.00 -2.82
CA ILE A 36 2.80 -3.63 -2.70
C ILE A 36 4.24 -3.58 -3.23
N ILE A 37 5.12 -4.49 -2.80
CA ILE A 37 6.52 -4.55 -3.25
C ILE A 37 6.60 -4.73 -4.77
N ARG A 38 5.81 -5.67 -5.31
CA ARG A 38 5.69 -5.91 -6.74
C ARG A 38 5.19 -4.68 -7.49
N PHE A 39 4.23 -3.94 -6.94
CA PHE A 39 3.71 -2.70 -7.55
C PHE A 39 4.83 -1.67 -7.77
N TYR A 40 5.75 -1.55 -6.82
CA TYR A 40 6.92 -0.66 -6.94
C TYR A 40 8.07 -1.25 -7.77
N GLY A 41 7.94 -2.49 -8.28
CA GLY A 41 9.00 -3.18 -9.00
C GLY A 41 10.26 -3.40 -8.17
N SER A 42 10.12 -3.47 -6.84
CA SER A 42 11.23 -3.64 -5.90
C SER A 42 11.50 -5.12 -5.63
N GLU A 43 12.76 -5.43 -5.30
CA GLU A 43 13.18 -6.75 -4.81
C GLU A 43 13.21 -6.82 -3.27
N ALA A 44 12.62 -5.83 -2.59
CA ALA A 44 12.53 -5.80 -1.14
C ALA A 44 11.83 -7.06 -0.60
N GLU A 45 12.35 -7.63 0.48
CA GLU A 45 11.75 -8.82 1.11
C GLU A 45 10.52 -8.49 1.95
N ASN A 46 10.35 -7.23 2.34
CA ASN A 46 9.25 -6.75 3.18
C ASN A 46 9.02 -5.24 2.99
N PHE A 47 7.91 -4.75 3.54
CA PHE A 47 7.55 -3.33 3.44
C PHE A 47 8.59 -2.40 4.09
N GLU A 48 9.26 -2.82 5.16
CA GLU A 48 10.30 -2.01 5.82
C GLU A 48 11.49 -1.76 4.89
N LYS A 49 11.92 -2.78 4.14
CA LYS A 49 12.99 -2.63 3.14
C LYS A 49 12.56 -1.74 1.99
N LEU A 50 11.34 -1.94 1.48
CA LEU A 50 10.76 -1.05 0.46
C LEU A 50 10.75 0.40 0.95
N ALA A 51 10.29 0.65 2.17
CA ALA A 51 10.27 1.98 2.78
C ALA A 51 11.67 2.60 2.82
N ARG A 52 12.70 1.83 3.17
CA ARG A 52 14.10 2.31 3.15
C ARG A 52 14.59 2.67 1.76
N GLU A 53 14.31 1.84 0.76
CA GLU A 53 14.66 2.09 -0.65
C GLU A 53 13.99 3.37 -1.17
N GLN A 54 12.73 3.59 -0.79
CA GLN A 54 11.97 4.77 -1.18
C GLN A 54 12.27 6.01 -0.31
N GLY A 55 13.15 5.89 0.69
CA GLY A 55 13.48 6.98 1.62
C GLY A 55 12.35 7.35 2.60
N TRP A 56 11.33 6.50 2.73
CA TRP A 56 10.20 6.70 3.64
C TRP A 56 10.59 6.45 5.09
N ARG A 57 10.00 7.23 5.99
CA ARG A 57 10.18 7.16 7.44
C ARG A 57 8.82 7.24 8.12
N ASN A 58 8.70 6.60 9.30
CA ASN A 58 7.46 6.54 10.08
C ASN A 58 6.25 6.17 9.22
N CYS A 59 6.46 5.24 8.28
CA CYS A 59 5.45 4.88 7.30
C CYS A 59 4.74 3.59 7.67
N TYR A 60 3.48 3.52 7.32
CA TYR A 60 2.65 2.33 7.41
C TYR A 60 1.75 2.26 6.18
N TRP A 61 1.22 1.07 5.92
CA TRP A 61 0.20 0.86 4.92
C TRP A 61 -1.06 0.31 5.56
N THR A 62 -2.21 0.63 4.98
CA THR A 62 -3.52 0.12 5.39
C THR A 62 -4.37 -0.11 4.16
N TYR A 63 -5.39 -0.95 4.26
CA TYR A 63 -6.45 -0.99 3.25
C TYR A 63 -7.21 0.33 3.29
N ALA A 64 -7.53 0.88 2.12
CA ALA A 64 -8.55 1.90 2.01
C ALA A 64 -9.87 1.25 2.40
N ASP A 65 -10.47 1.69 3.49
CA ASP A 65 -11.73 1.15 3.97
C ASP A 65 -12.80 1.31 2.86
N THR A 66 -13.22 0.20 2.27
CA THR A 66 -14.28 0.19 1.26
C THR A 66 -15.63 0.67 1.83
N SER A 67 -15.78 0.81 3.15
CA SER A 67 -17.01 1.36 3.76
C SER A 67 -17.20 2.85 3.47
N VAL A 68 -16.16 3.59 3.11
CA VAL A 68 -16.28 5.02 2.77
C VAL A 68 -16.68 5.22 1.29
N LEU A 69 -16.71 4.15 0.49
CA LEU A 69 -17.11 4.17 -0.93
C LEU A 69 -18.45 3.49 -1.21
N LEU A 70 -19.31 3.30 -0.21
CA LEU A 70 -20.74 3.18 -0.48
C LEU A 70 -21.30 4.60 -0.61
N PRO A 71 -21.81 5.03 -1.78
CA PRO A 71 -22.80 6.09 -1.77
C PRO A 71 -23.91 5.60 -0.85
N GLN A 72 -24.31 6.41 0.13
CA GLN A 72 -25.58 6.19 0.81
C GLN A 72 -26.67 6.26 -0.27
N ALA A 73 -27.04 5.10 -0.81
CA ALA A 73 -28.20 4.91 -1.64
C ALA A 73 -29.35 4.47 -0.74
N ASN A 74 -29.96 5.44 -0.06
CA ASN A 74 -31.40 5.74 -0.03
C ASN A 74 -31.74 6.70 1.11
#